data_AF-A0A351BN56-F1
#
_entry.id   AF-A0A351BN56-F1
#
_cell.length_a   1.000
_cell.length_b   1.000
_cell.length_c   1.000
_cell.angle_alpha   90.00
_cell.angle_beta   90.00
_cell.angle_gamma   90.00
#
_symmetry.space_group_name_H-M   'P 1'
#
loop_
_entity.id
_entity.type
_entity.pdbx_description
1 polymer ?
#
loop_
_entity_poly.entity_id
_entity_poly.type
_entity_poly.pdbx_seq_one_letter_code
_entity_poly.pdbx_strand_id
1 'polypeptide(L)'
;RIVYRVSTRHEFEQLVGQFFAAAVEVDSVGDMLSGLDDDAVLDAADSGAEVLSAAADNELVRLVNRIIVEAYQKGASDIHIEPRPGKEKTVVRFRRDGALSPYIEIPASYRSALVTRLKIMADLDISEKRRPQDGKIRFRRWGPLDIELRVATVPTAGGLEDVVLRILSAGEPIPIDQLGVTPHNLERLRSLIAKPYGLFFVCGPTGSGKTTTL
;
A
#
# COMPACT_ATOMS: atom_id res chain seq x y z
N ARG A 1 22.13 12.94 16.46
CA ARG A 1 23.20 12.79 17.47
C ARG A 1 22.85 11.54 18.28
N ILE A 2 23.68 10.50 18.27
CA ILE A 2 23.37 9.23 18.96
C ILE A 2 23.66 9.41 20.45
N VAL A 3 22.73 8.99 21.31
CA VAL A 3 22.85 9.04 22.77
C VAL A 3 22.76 7.61 23.29
N TYR A 4 23.84 7.12 23.90
CA TYR A 4 23.91 5.77 24.45
C TYR A 4 23.28 5.71 25.84
N ARG A 5 22.54 4.63 26.12
CA ARG A 5 21.87 4.35 27.40
C ARG A 5 22.11 2.88 27.78
N VAL A 6 22.15 2.59 29.07
CA VAL A 6 22.24 1.23 29.61
C VAL A 6 20.83 0.78 29.98
N SER A 7 20.49 -0.47 29.70
CA SER A 7 19.21 -1.10 30.06
C SER A 7 19.44 -2.58 30.36
N THR A 8 18.52 -3.18 31.11
CA THR A 8 18.54 -4.62 31.35
C THR A 8 18.11 -5.40 30.10
N ARG A 9 18.49 -6.68 30.01
CA ARG A 9 18.11 -7.53 28.87
C ARG A 9 16.58 -7.62 28.71
N HIS A 10 15.85 -7.71 29.82
CA HIS A 10 14.39 -7.79 29.81
C HIS A 10 13.72 -6.52 29.31
N GLU A 11 14.17 -5.35 29.77
CA GLU A 11 13.66 -4.06 29.29
C GLU A 11 14.02 -3.82 27.82
N PHE A 12 15.21 -4.23 27.39
CA PHE A 12 15.59 -4.17 25.98
C PHE A 12 14.68 -5.05 25.12
N GLU A 13 14.41 -6.29 25.54
CA GLU A 13 13.51 -7.20 24.84
C GLU A 13 12.06 -6.68 24.83
N GLN A 14 11.57 -6.07 25.92
CA GLN A 14 10.26 -5.41 25.94
C GLN A 14 10.19 -4.18 25.04
N LEU A 15 11.22 -3.34 25.03
CA LEU A 15 11.28 -2.13 24.20
C LEU A 15 11.37 -2.52 22.72
N VAL A 16 12.24 -3.49 22.39
CA VAL A 16 12.31 -4.07 21.05
C VAL A 16 10.96 -4.70 20.69
N GLY A 17 10.28 -5.39 21.60
CA GLY A 17 8.91 -5.88 21.38
C GLY A 17 7.90 -4.76 21.14
N GLN A 18 8.00 -3.61 21.78
CA GLN A 18 7.08 -2.49 21.52
C GLN A 18 7.31 -1.83 20.15
N PHE A 19 8.55 -1.76 19.69
CA PHE A 19 8.91 -1.18 18.39
C PHE A 19 8.87 -2.19 17.24
N PHE A 20 9.09 -3.48 17.52
CA PHE A 20 9.28 -4.56 16.55
C PHE A 20 8.37 -5.78 16.79
N ALA A 21 7.54 -5.91 17.84
CA ALA A 21 6.43 -6.88 17.82
C ALA A 21 5.23 -6.37 16.98
N ALA A 22 5.24 -5.09 16.59
CA ALA A 22 4.50 -4.59 15.43
C ALA A 22 5.23 -4.88 14.10
N ALA A 23 6.49 -5.31 14.15
CA ALA A 23 7.20 -5.93 13.04
C ALA A 23 7.04 -7.45 13.17
N VAL A 24 5.83 -7.92 12.84
CA VAL A 24 5.53 -9.19 12.18
C VAL A 24 6.62 -10.24 12.39
N GLU A 25 6.34 -11.25 13.22
CA GLU A 25 7.04 -12.55 13.13
C GLU A 25 7.34 -12.80 11.66
N VAL A 26 8.63 -12.79 11.32
CA VAL A 26 9.09 -12.96 9.94
C VAL A 26 8.96 -14.44 9.61
N ASP A 27 7.73 -14.92 9.62
CA ASP A 27 7.32 -15.97 8.71
C ASP A 27 7.60 -15.41 7.32
N SER A 28 8.39 -16.16 6.55
CA SER A 28 8.61 -15.77 5.16
C SER A 28 7.24 -15.66 4.50
N VAL A 29 7.07 -14.80 3.51
CA VAL A 29 5.77 -14.72 2.82
C VAL A 29 5.41 -16.10 2.21
N GLY A 30 6.41 -16.96 1.96
CA GLY A 30 6.20 -18.36 1.61
C GLY A 30 5.57 -19.21 2.72
N ASP A 31 5.86 -18.94 3.99
CA ASP A 31 5.30 -19.69 5.13
C ASP A 31 3.83 -19.29 5.34
N MET A 32 3.50 -18.00 5.21
CA MET A 32 2.11 -17.53 5.18
C MET A 32 1.34 -18.12 3.98
N LEU A 33 1.96 -18.18 2.80
CA LEU A 33 1.34 -18.82 1.63
C LEU A 33 1.14 -20.32 1.84
N SER A 34 2.03 -21.00 2.57
CA SER A 34 1.90 -22.44 2.84
C SER A 34 0.72 -22.75 3.75
N GLY A 35 0.48 -21.94 4.79
CA GLY A 35 -0.72 -22.04 5.63
C GLY A 35 -2.01 -21.82 4.82
N LEU A 36 -1.96 -20.87 3.87
CA LEU A 36 -3.09 -20.55 2.99
C LEU A 36 -3.38 -21.67 1.97
N ASP A 37 -2.36 -22.35 1.44
CA ASP A 37 -2.52 -23.46 0.49
C ASP A 37 -3.12 -24.71 1.17
N ASP A 38 -2.75 -24.99 2.43
CA ASP A 38 -3.28 -26.13 3.19
C ASP A 38 -4.77 -25.97 3.54
N ASP A 39 -5.22 -24.75 3.86
CA ASP A 39 -6.63 -24.45 4.14
C ASP A 39 -7.50 -24.45 2.86
N ALA A 40 -6.92 -24.08 1.71
CA ALA A 40 -7.65 -24.02 0.44
C ALA A 40 -8.05 -25.41 -0.12
N VAL A 41 -7.45 -26.50 0.39
CA VAL A 41 -7.78 -27.87 -0.06
C VAL A 41 -9.13 -28.35 0.50
N LEU A 42 -9.68 -27.69 1.54
CA LEU A 42 -10.89 -28.13 2.22
C LEU A 42 -12.20 -27.59 1.61
N ASP A 43 -12.16 -26.56 0.76
CA ASP A 43 -13.37 -25.81 0.34
C ASP A 43 -13.74 -25.95 -1.16
N ALA A 44 -13.16 -26.92 -1.87
CA ALA A 44 -13.44 -27.14 -3.30
C ALA A 44 -14.82 -27.78 -3.61
N ALA A 45 -15.87 -27.43 -2.88
CA ALA A 45 -17.24 -27.88 -3.10
C ALA A 45 -18.26 -26.74 -2.97
N ASP A 46 -18.49 -26.08 -4.11
CA ASP A 46 -19.75 -25.46 -4.53
C ASP A 46 -20.20 -24.11 -3.92
N SER A 47 -20.40 -23.17 -4.84
CA SER A 47 -21.28 -22.00 -4.79
C SER A 47 -20.96 -20.83 -3.85
N GLY A 48 -20.64 -19.69 -4.48
CA GLY A 48 -21.15 -18.35 -4.13
C GLY A 48 -21.09 -17.92 -2.67
N ALA A 49 -20.06 -17.12 -2.36
CA ALA A 49 -19.75 -16.54 -1.05
C ALA A 49 -19.15 -17.56 -0.06
N GLU A 50 -17.91 -17.97 -0.36
CA GLU A 50 -17.08 -18.77 0.54
C GLU A 50 -16.71 -17.91 1.76
N VAL A 51 -17.33 -18.27 2.89
CA VAL A 51 -16.98 -17.81 4.22
C VAL A 51 -15.61 -18.39 4.53
N LEU A 52 -14.56 -17.61 4.29
CA LEU A 52 -13.23 -17.96 4.78
C LEU A 52 -13.31 -18.20 6.30
N SER A 53 -12.55 -19.19 6.77
CA SER A 53 -12.42 -19.41 8.20
C SER A 53 -11.91 -18.12 8.86
N ALA A 54 -12.29 -17.86 10.11
CA ALA A 54 -11.80 -16.68 10.83
C ALA A 54 -10.26 -16.65 10.96
N ALA A 55 -9.60 -17.82 10.85
CA ALA A 55 -8.15 -17.94 10.78
C ALA A 55 -7.61 -17.45 9.43
N ALA A 56 -8.17 -17.95 8.32
CA ALA A 56 -7.79 -17.55 6.97
C ALA A 56 -8.03 -16.05 6.71
N ASP A 57 -9.10 -15.48 7.27
CA ASP A 57 -9.35 -14.03 7.25
C ASP A 57 -8.24 -13.24 7.97
N ASN A 58 -7.75 -13.73 9.12
CA ASN A 58 -6.67 -13.08 9.86
C ASN A 58 -5.36 -13.11 9.08
N GLU A 59 -5.02 -14.25 8.47
CA GLU A 59 -3.83 -14.40 7.64
C GLU A 59 -3.87 -13.52 6.39
N LEU A 60 -5.02 -13.42 5.73
CA LEU A 60 -5.22 -12.51 4.60
C LEU A 60 -5.00 -11.05 5.00
N VAL A 61 -5.49 -10.63 6.16
CA VAL A 61 -5.27 -9.27 6.69
C VAL A 61 -3.78 -9.01 6.90
N ARG A 62 -3.05 -9.97 7.46
CA ARG A 62 -1.59 -9.86 7.65
C ARG A 62 -0.87 -9.78 6.31
N LEU A 63 -1.27 -10.61 5.34
CA LEU A 63 -0.69 -10.62 3.99
C LEU A 63 -0.86 -9.26 3.29
N VAL A 64 -2.08 -8.70 3.28
CA VAL A 64 -2.34 -7.38 2.68
C VAL A 64 -1.50 -6.29 3.33
N ASN A 65 -1.47 -6.25 4.66
CA ASN A 65 -0.66 -5.29 5.40
C ASN A 65 0.83 -5.46 5.09
N ARG A 66 1.33 -6.69 4.99
CA ARG A 66 2.73 -6.98 4.66
C ARG A 66 3.07 -6.52 3.25
N ILE A 67 2.22 -6.79 2.26
CA ILE A 67 2.39 -6.34 0.87
C ILE A 67 2.58 -4.81 0.83
N ILE A 68 1.73 -4.05 1.53
CA ILE A 68 1.79 -2.59 1.56
C ILE A 68 3.09 -2.10 2.24
N VAL A 69 3.46 -2.69 3.37
CA VAL A 69 4.67 -2.33 4.11
C VAL A 69 5.93 -2.61 3.29
N GLU A 70 6.01 -3.78 2.67
CA GLU A 70 7.12 -4.20 1.80
C GLU A 70 7.23 -3.31 0.56
N ALA A 71 6.10 -2.97 -0.05
CA ALA A 71 6.07 -2.04 -1.19
C ALA A 71 6.66 -0.69 -0.81
N TYR A 72 6.27 -0.14 0.35
CA TYR A 72 6.80 1.12 0.85
C TYR A 72 8.30 1.03 1.17
N GLN A 73 8.73 -0.01 1.88
CA GLN A 73 10.15 -0.24 2.23
C GLN A 73 11.03 -0.41 0.98
N LYS A 74 10.51 -1.02 -0.08
CA LYS A 74 11.19 -1.19 -1.36
C LYS A 74 11.13 0.05 -2.27
N GLY A 75 10.51 1.14 -1.81
CA GLY A 75 10.38 2.39 -2.55
C GLY A 75 9.48 2.27 -3.78
N ALA A 76 8.47 1.40 -3.76
CA ALA A 76 7.53 1.26 -4.86
C ALA A 76 6.61 2.50 -4.97
N SER A 77 6.29 2.92 -6.19
CA SER A 77 5.31 3.99 -6.45
C SER A 77 3.88 3.46 -6.51
N ASP A 78 3.71 2.24 -7.01
CA ASP A 78 2.41 1.61 -7.22
C ASP A 78 2.47 0.11 -6.89
N ILE A 79 1.41 -0.43 -6.31
CA ILE A 79 1.18 -1.85 -6.07
C ILE A 79 0.07 -2.30 -7.02
N HIS A 80 0.36 -3.27 -7.86
CA HIS A 80 -0.57 -3.85 -8.81
C HIS A 80 -0.99 -5.24 -8.31
N ILE A 81 -2.29 -5.47 -8.22
CA ILE A 81 -2.89 -6.74 -7.85
C ILE A 81 -3.74 -7.18 -9.02
N GLU A 82 -3.30 -8.26 -9.67
CA GLU A 82 -3.82 -8.73 -10.95
C GLU A 82 -4.37 -10.15 -10.81
N PRO A 83 -5.65 -10.26 -10.47
CA PRO A 83 -6.40 -11.49 -10.62
C PRO A 83 -6.33 -12.06 -12.04
N ARG A 84 -6.06 -13.35 -12.17
CA ARG A 84 -6.03 -14.05 -13.45
C ARG A 84 -7.24 -14.98 -13.60
N PRO A 85 -7.74 -15.31 -14.81
CA PRO A 85 -8.93 -16.14 -14.95
C PRO A 85 -8.69 -17.61 -14.54
N GLY A 86 -9.77 -18.32 -14.22
CA GLY A 86 -9.72 -19.74 -13.87
C GLY A 86 -8.86 -20.04 -12.64
N LYS A 87 -8.04 -21.10 -12.71
CA LYS A 87 -7.16 -21.59 -11.64
C LYS A 87 -5.80 -20.88 -11.58
N GLU A 88 -5.56 -19.87 -12.42
CA GLU A 88 -4.31 -19.12 -12.41
C GLU A 88 -4.17 -18.30 -11.11
N LYS A 89 -2.94 -18.19 -10.62
CA LYS A 89 -2.65 -17.43 -9.39
C LYS A 89 -2.86 -15.93 -9.62
N THR A 90 -3.24 -15.22 -8.56
CA THR A 90 -3.30 -13.76 -8.53
C THR A 90 -1.88 -13.23 -8.43
N VAL A 91 -1.48 -12.36 -9.36
CA VAL A 91 -0.11 -11.83 -9.40
C VAL A 91 -0.08 -10.47 -8.73
N VAL A 92 0.85 -10.27 -7.78
CA VAL A 92 1.14 -8.97 -7.18
C VAL A 92 2.45 -8.45 -7.73
N ARG A 93 2.45 -7.22 -8.25
CA ARG A 93 3.63 -6.55 -8.82
C ARG A 93 3.84 -5.20 -8.17
N PHE A 94 5.09 -4.80 -8.04
CA PHE A 94 5.46 -3.45 -7.62
C PHE A 94 5.97 -2.66 -8.81
N ARG A 95 5.56 -1.40 -8.90
CA ARG A 95 6.20 -0.44 -9.78
C ARG A 95 7.29 0.29 -9.01
N ARG A 96 8.53 0.20 -9.47
CA ARG A 96 9.67 0.96 -8.93
C ARG A 96 10.41 1.61 -10.08
N ASP A 97 10.71 2.90 -9.96
CA ASP A 97 11.41 3.68 -10.99
C ASP A 97 10.77 3.56 -12.39
N GLY A 98 9.44 3.44 -12.42
CA GLY A 98 8.65 3.29 -13.65
C GLY A 98 8.53 1.86 -14.19
N ALA A 99 9.35 0.91 -13.72
CA ALA A 99 9.32 -0.49 -14.15
C ALA A 99 8.46 -1.36 -13.21
N LEU A 100 7.74 -2.33 -13.78
CA LEU A 100 6.95 -3.31 -13.03
C LEU A 100 7.77 -4.58 -12.78
N SER A 101 7.86 -5.00 -11.53
CA SER A 101 8.51 -6.24 -11.11
C SER A 101 7.54 -7.15 -10.34
N PRO A 102 7.48 -8.45 -10.63
CA PRO A 102 6.68 -9.39 -9.83
C PRO A 102 7.21 -9.44 -8.39
N TYR A 103 6.28 -9.53 -7.43
CA TYR A 103 6.59 -9.64 -6.00
C TYR A 103 6.17 -11.00 -5.45
N ILE A 104 4.89 -11.36 -5.61
CA ILE A 104 4.33 -12.61 -5.10
C ILE A 104 3.16 -13.08 -5.95
N GLU A 105 2.93 -14.38 -5.94
CA GLU A 105 1.74 -15.01 -6.51
C GLU A 105 0.88 -15.60 -5.38
N ILE A 106 -0.40 -15.26 -5.38
CA ILE A 106 -1.37 -15.67 -4.36
C ILE A 106 -2.31 -16.71 -4.99
N PRO A 107 -2.65 -17.81 -4.29
CA PRO A 107 -3.58 -18.81 -4.79
C PRO A 107 -4.92 -18.22 -5.26
N ALA A 108 -5.54 -18.88 -6.24
CA ALA A 108 -6.78 -18.40 -6.86
C ALA A 108 -7.95 -18.30 -5.86
N SER A 109 -7.97 -19.13 -4.82
CA SER A 109 -8.98 -19.14 -3.75
C SER A 109 -9.07 -17.79 -3.02
N TYR A 110 -7.94 -17.15 -2.74
CA TYR A 110 -7.91 -15.88 -1.97
C TYR A 110 -8.19 -14.63 -2.79
N ARG A 111 -8.35 -14.75 -4.11
CA ARG A 111 -8.51 -13.62 -5.03
C ARG A 111 -9.65 -12.68 -4.65
N SER A 112 -10.85 -13.23 -4.45
CA SER A 112 -12.05 -12.45 -4.13
C SER A 112 -11.93 -11.79 -2.77
N ALA A 113 -11.35 -12.49 -1.80
CA ALA A 113 -11.15 -11.99 -0.45
C ALA A 113 -10.13 -10.85 -0.43
N LEU A 114 -9.04 -10.97 -1.21
CA LEU A 114 -8.01 -9.92 -1.35
C LEU A 114 -8.61 -8.60 -1.84
N VAL A 115 -9.40 -8.64 -2.92
CA VAL A 115 -10.10 -7.46 -3.46
C VAL A 115 -11.07 -6.87 -2.43
N THR A 116 -11.85 -7.74 -1.77
CA THR A 116 -12.83 -7.32 -0.75
C THR A 116 -12.15 -6.62 0.42
N ARG A 117 -11.03 -7.16 0.90
CA ARG A 117 -10.24 -6.56 1.99
C ARG A 117 -9.76 -5.15 1.62
N LEU A 118 -9.27 -4.96 0.41
CA LEU A 118 -8.81 -3.66 -0.08
C LEU A 118 -9.97 -2.65 -0.23
N LYS A 119 -11.13 -3.11 -0.71
CA LYS A 119 -12.35 -2.30 -0.77
C LYS A 119 -12.79 -1.84 0.62
N ILE A 120 -12.79 -2.73 1.62
CA ILE A 120 -13.09 -2.38 3.02
C ILE A 120 -12.10 -1.33 3.56
N MET A 121 -10.80 -1.52 3.32
CA MET A 121 -9.77 -0.57 3.78
C MET A 121 -9.95 0.83 3.16
N ALA A 122 -10.50 0.89 1.94
CA ALA A 122 -10.72 2.09 1.15
C ALA A 122 -12.15 2.66 1.24
N ASP A 123 -13.03 2.06 2.06
CA ASP A 123 -14.44 2.44 2.21
C ASP A 123 -15.24 2.38 0.89
N LEU A 124 -14.98 1.35 0.09
CA LEU A 124 -15.61 1.09 -1.22
C LEU A 124 -16.75 0.07 -1.10
N ASP A 125 -17.68 0.10 -2.05
CA ASP A 125 -18.80 -0.85 -2.11
C ASP A 125 -18.30 -2.23 -2.58
N ILE A 126 -18.32 -3.21 -1.66
CA ILE A 126 -17.93 -4.59 -1.92
C ILE A 126 -18.91 -5.36 -2.82
N SER A 127 -20.17 -4.90 -2.88
CA SER A 127 -21.22 -5.53 -3.67
C SER A 127 -21.14 -5.12 -5.14
N GLU A 128 -20.63 -3.93 -5.43
CA GLU A 128 -20.44 -3.46 -6.79
C GLU A 128 -19.09 -3.92 -7.36
N LYS A 129 -19.16 -4.72 -8.43
CA LYS A 129 -17.98 -5.29 -9.12
C LYS A 129 -17.97 -5.04 -10.62
N ARG A 130 -18.94 -4.27 -11.14
CA ARG A 130 -19.17 -4.05 -12.57
C ARG A 130 -18.76 -2.65 -13.03
N ARG A 131 -18.40 -1.78 -12.08
CA ARG A 131 -17.99 -0.40 -12.33
C ARG A 131 -16.66 -0.13 -11.64
N PRO A 132 -15.76 0.67 -12.25
CA PRO A 132 -14.57 1.13 -11.57
C PRO A 132 -14.93 1.91 -10.30
N GLN A 133 -14.11 1.76 -9.26
CA GLN A 133 -14.25 2.53 -8.02
C GLN A 133 -12.90 3.08 -7.58
N ASP A 134 -12.91 4.33 -7.13
CA ASP A 134 -11.73 5.05 -6.63
C ASP A 134 -11.92 5.37 -5.15
N GLY A 135 -10.85 5.20 -4.37
CA GLY A 135 -10.88 5.41 -2.93
C GLY A 135 -9.51 5.82 -2.38
N LYS A 136 -9.47 5.99 -1.06
CA LYS A 136 -8.25 6.32 -0.33
C LYS A 136 -8.11 5.46 0.90
N ILE A 137 -6.88 5.02 1.19
CA ILE A 137 -6.56 4.32 2.42
C ILE A 137 -5.60 5.20 3.22
N ARG A 138 -6.03 5.60 4.42
CA ARG A 138 -5.10 6.12 5.46
C ARG A 138 -4.51 4.93 6.19
N PHE A 139 -3.32 4.50 5.79
CA PHE A 139 -2.76 3.21 6.20
C PHE A 139 -2.40 3.15 7.69
N ARG A 140 -2.20 4.30 8.34
CA ARG A 140 -2.01 4.40 9.80
C ARG A 140 -3.10 3.72 10.64
N ARG A 141 -4.31 3.54 10.07
CA ARG A 141 -5.42 2.82 10.72
C ARG A 141 -5.25 1.30 10.72
N TRP A 142 -4.39 0.78 9.85
CA TRP A 142 -4.29 -0.64 9.52
C TRP A 142 -2.89 -1.21 9.73
N GLY A 143 -1.87 -0.36 9.77
CA GLY A 143 -0.48 -0.75 9.96
C GLY A 143 0.39 0.37 10.53
N PRO A 144 1.70 0.11 10.68
CA PRO A 144 2.61 1.00 11.41
C PRO A 144 3.06 2.24 10.60
N LEU A 145 2.81 2.27 9.29
CA LEU A 145 3.26 3.36 8.42
C LEU A 145 2.21 4.47 8.32
N ASP A 146 2.67 5.72 8.42
CA ASP A 146 1.83 6.90 8.23
C ASP A 146 1.84 7.35 6.77
N ILE A 147 1.17 6.58 5.91
CA ILE A 147 1.08 6.84 4.47
C ILE A 147 -0.39 6.89 4.02
N GLU A 148 -0.65 7.69 2.99
CA GLU A 148 -1.93 7.67 2.25
C GLU A 148 -1.74 6.90 0.95
N LEU A 149 -2.65 5.96 0.68
CA LEU A 149 -2.72 5.24 -0.58
C LEU A 149 -3.93 5.72 -1.36
N ARG A 150 -3.80 5.90 -2.67
CA ARG A 150 -4.98 5.98 -3.57
C ARG A 150 -5.24 4.60 -4.14
N VAL A 151 -6.49 4.18 -4.10
CA VAL A 151 -6.91 2.87 -4.59
C VAL A 151 -7.82 3.06 -5.78
N ALA A 152 -7.57 2.32 -6.84
CA ALA A 152 -8.48 2.18 -7.95
C ALA A 152 -8.77 0.69 -8.16
N THR A 153 -10.05 0.36 -8.29
CA THR A 153 -10.52 -0.98 -8.67
C THR A 153 -11.12 -0.89 -10.07
N VAL A 154 -10.79 -1.85 -10.93
CA VAL A 154 -11.27 -1.88 -12.32
C VAL A 154 -11.80 -3.27 -12.64
N PRO A 155 -13.06 -3.40 -13.09
CA PRO A 155 -13.61 -4.69 -13.49
C PRO A 155 -12.86 -5.24 -14.71
N THR A 156 -12.47 -6.51 -14.66
CA THR A 156 -11.79 -7.25 -15.72
C THR A 156 -12.58 -8.49 -16.14
N ALA A 157 -12.10 -9.18 -17.18
CA ALA A 157 -12.82 -10.32 -17.75
C ALA A 157 -13.04 -11.45 -16.73
N GLY A 158 -14.18 -12.13 -16.83
CA GLY A 158 -14.53 -13.22 -15.90
C GLY A 158 -15.06 -12.76 -14.54
N GLY A 159 -15.56 -11.53 -14.43
CA GLY A 159 -16.10 -10.98 -13.17
C GLY A 159 -15.03 -10.69 -12.13
N LEU A 160 -13.78 -10.55 -12.59
CA LEU A 160 -12.62 -10.22 -11.77
C LEU A 160 -12.48 -8.71 -11.62
N GLU A 161 -11.63 -8.28 -10.69
CA GLU A 161 -11.37 -6.87 -10.45
C GLU A 161 -9.89 -6.66 -10.18
N ASP A 162 -9.22 -5.93 -11.07
CA ASP A 162 -7.84 -5.52 -10.87
C ASP A 162 -7.81 -4.37 -9.86
N VAL A 163 -6.81 -4.38 -8.97
CA VAL A 163 -6.63 -3.33 -7.98
C VAL A 163 -5.26 -2.70 -8.12
N VAL A 164 -5.23 -1.37 -8.15
CA VAL A 164 -3.99 -0.60 -8.14
C VAL A 164 -3.99 0.30 -6.91
N LEU A 165 -2.94 0.20 -6.10
CA LEU A 165 -2.67 1.13 -5.00
C LEU A 165 -1.50 2.02 -5.36
N ARG A 166 -1.72 3.32 -5.46
CA ARG A 166 -0.66 4.31 -5.55
C ARG A 166 -0.24 4.75 -4.15
N ILE A 167 1.04 4.56 -3.83
CA ILE A 167 1.62 5.05 -2.59
C ILE A 167 1.89 6.55 -2.76
N LEU A 168 1.20 7.38 -1.98
CA LEU A 168 1.54 8.80 -1.91
C LEU A 168 2.67 8.93 -0.89
N SER A 169 3.85 9.31 -1.39
CA SER A 169 4.89 9.82 -0.51
C SER A 169 4.37 11.10 0.14
N ALA A 170 4.06 11.02 1.44
CA ALA A 170 3.99 12.22 2.27
C ALA A 170 5.43 12.74 2.36
N GLY A 171 5.83 13.55 1.38
CA GLY A 171 7.08 14.29 1.49
C GLY A 171 6.97 15.22 2.68
N GLU A 172 7.96 15.22 3.57
CA GLU A 172 8.10 16.31 4.52
C GLU A 172 8.18 17.63 3.74
N PRO A 173 7.50 18.69 4.19
CA PRO A 173 7.58 19.99 3.52
C PRO A 173 9.03 20.44 3.50
N ILE A 174 9.57 20.58 2.29
CA ILE A 174 10.94 21.03 2.10
C ILE A 174 10.96 22.55 2.27
N PRO A 175 11.90 23.13 3.05
CA PRO A 175 12.05 24.57 3.12
C PRO A 175 12.21 25.17 1.71
N ILE A 176 11.57 26.29 1.44
CA ILE A 176 11.59 26.94 0.11
C ILE A 176 13.02 27.21 -0.39
N ASP A 177 13.96 27.47 0.53
CA ASP A 177 15.39 27.67 0.24
C ASP A 177 16.12 26.41 -0.25
N GLN A 178 15.55 25.22 0.00
CA GLN A 178 16.10 23.91 -0.38
C GLN A 178 15.43 23.31 -1.64
N LEU A 179 14.53 24.04 -2.30
CA LEU A 179 13.87 23.60 -3.54
C LEU A 179 14.82 23.48 -4.75
N GLY A 180 16.06 23.97 -4.64
CA GLY A 180 17.04 23.93 -5.74
C GLY A 180 16.75 24.92 -6.88
N VAL A 181 15.87 25.89 -6.65
CA VAL A 181 15.63 27.00 -7.58
C VAL A 181 16.77 28.02 -7.52
N THR A 182 17.03 28.72 -8.63
CA THR A 182 18.05 29.77 -8.66
C THR A 182 17.69 30.92 -7.70
N PRO A 183 18.68 31.66 -7.16
CA PRO A 183 18.41 32.80 -6.27
C PRO A 183 17.44 33.83 -6.87
N HIS A 184 17.58 34.10 -8.17
CA HIS A 184 16.69 34.99 -8.92
C HIS A 184 15.22 34.49 -8.92
N ASN A 185 15.01 33.19 -9.14
CA ASN A 185 13.68 32.61 -9.15
C ASN A 185 13.08 32.53 -7.74
N LEU A 186 13.90 32.26 -6.72
CA LEU A 186 13.46 32.19 -5.33
C LEU A 186 12.87 33.52 -4.84
N GLU A 187 13.54 34.63 -5.15
CA GLU A 187 13.08 35.98 -4.79
C GLU A 187 11.74 36.33 -5.46
N ARG A 188 11.59 35.96 -6.74
CA ARG A 188 10.33 36.13 -7.47
C ARG A 188 9.23 35.22 -6.93
N LEU A 189 9.55 34.00 -6.55
CA LEU A 189 8.58 33.08 -5.94
C LEU A 189 8.06 33.67 -4.62
N ARG A 190 8.96 34.10 -3.73
CA ARG A 190 8.62 34.70 -2.43
C ARG A 190 7.72 35.93 -2.57
N SER A 191 8.06 36.83 -3.48
CA SER A 191 7.26 38.04 -3.73
C SER A 191 5.88 37.73 -4.34
N LEU A 192 5.74 36.66 -5.13
CA LEU A 192 4.47 36.24 -5.70
C LEU A 192 3.56 35.57 -4.66
N ILE A 193 4.08 34.64 -3.86
CA ILE A 193 3.28 33.92 -2.86
C ILE A 193 2.89 34.78 -1.66
N ALA A 194 3.62 35.88 -1.39
CA ALA A 194 3.29 36.82 -0.33
C ALA A 194 2.14 37.78 -0.68
N LYS A 195 1.64 37.76 -1.93
CA LYS A 195 0.52 38.62 -2.33
C LYS A 195 -0.77 38.20 -1.61
N PRO A 196 -1.61 39.15 -1.17
CA PRO A 196 -2.84 38.85 -0.40
C PRO A 196 -3.90 38.10 -1.21
N TYR A 197 -3.83 38.17 -2.54
CA TYR A 197 -4.73 37.49 -3.47
C TYR A 197 -4.03 37.26 -4.80
N GLY A 198 -4.42 36.19 -5.48
CA GLY A 198 -3.86 35.77 -6.76
C GLY A 198 -3.93 34.26 -6.92
N LEU A 199 -3.81 33.79 -8.16
CA LEU A 199 -3.78 32.37 -8.48
C LEU A 199 -2.36 31.97 -8.87
N PHE A 200 -1.82 30.94 -8.23
CA PHE A 200 -0.47 30.43 -8.47
C PHE A 200 -0.55 28.97 -8.92
N PHE A 201 -0.03 28.68 -10.11
CA PHE A 201 -0.04 27.34 -10.68
C PHE A 201 1.36 26.74 -10.70
N VAL A 202 1.50 25.53 -10.16
CA VAL A 202 2.70 24.70 -10.31
C VAL A 202 2.39 23.59 -11.31
N CYS A 203 2.88 23.73 -12.53
CA CYS A 203 2.64 22.81 -13.65
C CYS A 203 3.86 21.95 -13.96
N GLY A 204 3.64 20.74 -14.49
CA GLY A 204 4.70 19.80 -14.85
C GLY A 204 4.21 18.34 -14.91
N PRO A 205 4.97 17.42 -15.51
CA PRO A 205 4.62 16.00 -15.62
C PRO A 205 4.64 15.26 -14.27
N THR A 206 4.09 14.06 -14.18
CA THR A 206 4.14 13.24 -12.96
C THR A 206 5.58 13.06 -12.46
N GLY A 207 5.81 13.20 -11.16
CA GLY A 207 7.16 13.12 -10.57
C GLY A 207 8.02 14.38 -10.66
N SER A 208 7.54 15.47 -11.29
CA SER A 208 8.30 16.73 -11.45
C SER A 208 8.39 17.60 -10.18
N GLY A 209 8.12 17.06 -9.00
CA GLY A 209 8.20 17.81 -7.74
C GLY A 209 7.09 18.85 -7.49
N LYS A 210 5.96 18.82 -8.21
CA LYS A 210 4.85 19.79 -8.01
C LYS A 210 4.31 19.79 -6.58
N THR A 211 4.01 18.60 -6.04
CA THR A 211 3.51 18.42 -4.67
C THR A 211 4.57 18.77 -3.62
N THR A 212 5.84 18.69 -3.99
CA THR A 212 6.96 19.09 -3.12
C THR A 212 7.19 20.60 -3.13
N THR A 213 6.80 21.27 -4.23
CA THR A 213 6.93 22.72 -4.41
C THR A 213 5.75 23.48 -3.78
N LEU A 214 4.57 22.86 -3.72
CA LEU A 214 3.38 23.37 -3.02
C LEU A 214 3.44 23.02 -1.53
#